data_AF-W7YD07-F1
#
_entry.id   AF-W7YD07-F1
#
_cell.length_a   1.000
_cell.length_b   1.000
_cell.length_c   1.000
_cell.angle_alpha   90.00
_cell.angle_beta   90.00
_cell.angle_gamma   90.00
#
_symmetry.space_group_name_H-M   'P 1'
#
loop_
_entity.id
_entity.type
_entity.pdbx_description
1 polymer ?
#
loop_
_entity_poly.entity_id
_entity_poly.type
_entity_poly.pdbx_seq_one_letter_code
_entity_poly.pdbx_strand_id
1 'polypeptide(L)'
;MVEDYKYIDLSYLEGIAEGDKGIIKELVEIFLDQMPEFTDGFDEGIRDKDWVKIAAIAHKAKSSVMSMGMEELGNIDLKNMELLAKQLRINELLSKVSVTEAQKEEMNSLKRNLDSYPEERVSWVMKNANLEMLTSLIEKFTTVCEKAVDELNKVISTY
;
A
#
# COMPACT_ATOMS: atom_id res chain seq x y z
N MET A 1 25.43 7.86 15.98
CA MET A 1 25.88 6.83 15.03
C MET A 1 24.69 6.60 14.12
N VAL A 2 24.80 6.95 12.83
CA VAL A 2 23.75 6.63 11.87
C VAL A 2 23.96 5.16 11.54
N GLU A 3 23.18 4.27 12.15
CA GLU A 3 23.11 2.89 11.68
C GLU A 3 22.53 2.94 10.26
N ASP A 4 23.26 2.37 9.31
CA ASP A 4 22.86 2.31 7.90
C ASP A 4 21.81 1.20 7.78
N TYR A 5 20.54 1.58 7.98
CA TYR A 5 19.41 0.68 7.80
C TYR A 5 19.11 0.49 6.32
N LYS A 6 18.75 -0.73 5.94
CA LYS A 6 18.56 -1.07 4.53
C LYS A 6 17.13 -0.82 4.05
N TYR A 7 16.15 -0.89 4.94
CA TYR A 7 14.73 -0.85 4.60
C TYR A 7 14.00 0.37 5.16
N ILE A 8 14.56 1.06 6.15
CA ILE A 8 13.97 2.25 6.76
C ILE A 8 14.88 3.48 6.65
N ASP A 9 14.26 4.65 6.62
CA ASP A 9 14.93 5.93 6.81
C ASP A 9 14.08 6.79 7.76
N LEU A 10 14.65 7.10 8.92
CA LEU A 10 13.96 7.84 9.98
C LEU A 10 14.16 9.36 9.87
N SER A 11 14.85 9.86 8.85
CA SER A 11 15.10 11.31 8.66
C SER A 11 13.81 12.13 8.67
N TYR A 12 12.73 11.57 8.12
CA TYR A 12 11.40 12.19 8.17
C TYR A 12 10.87 12.28 9.60
N LEU A 13 10.92 11.18 10.36
CA LEU A 13 10.48 11.15 11.76
C LEU A 13 11.32 12.06 12.65
N GLU A 14 12.64 12.04 12.48
CA GLU A 14 13.55 12.94 13.21
C GLU A 14 13.21 14.41 12.95
N GLY A 15 12.85 14.76 11.71
CA GLY A 15 12.43 16.10 11.33
C GLY A 15 11.14 16.57 12.01
N ILE A 16 10.13 15.70 12.10
CA ILE A 16 8.84 16.05 12.73
C ILE A 16 8.85 15.94 14.25
N ALA A 17 9.72 15.09 14.81
CA ALA A 17 9.89 14.91 16.25
C ALA A 17 10.90 15.90 16.85
N GLU A 18 11.57 16.72 16.03
CA GLU A 18 12.66 17.61 16.44
C GLU A 18 13.75 16.88 17.25
N GLY A 19 13.99 15.60 16.94
CA GLY A 19 14.92 14.72 17.63
C GLY A 19 14.42 14.13 18.97
N ASP A 20 13.16 14.36 19.36
CA ASP A 20 12.56 13.72 20.55
C ASP A 20 12.35 12.23 20.31
N LYS A 21 13.18 11.41 20.96
CA LYS A 21 13.13 9.95 20.88
C LYS A 21 11.82 9.34 21.38
N GLY A 22 11.14 9.99 22.32
CA GLY A 22 9.82 9.55 22.80
C GLY A 22 8.77 9.67 21.72
N ILE A 23 8.76 10.79 20.99
CA ILE A 23 7.86 11.00 19.84
C ILE A 23 8.18 10.02 18.71
N ILE A 24 9.47 9.84 18.37
CA ILE A 24 9.87 8.88 17.32
C ILE A 24 9.41 7.46 17.70
N LYS A 25 9.60 7.06 18.96
CA LYS A 25 9.13 5.76 19.47
C LYS A 25 7.63 5.59 19.29
N GLU A 26 6.84 6.57 19.71
CA GLU A 26 5.37 6.53 19.59
C GLU A 26 4.93 6.39 18.12
N LEU A 27 5.55 7.14 17.21
CA LEU A 27 5.23 7.06 15.78
C LEU A 27 5.60 5.70 15.16
N VAL A 28 6.72 5.11 15.60
CA VAL A 28 7.10 3.76 15.19
C VAL A 28 6.14 2.72 15.77
N GLU A 29 5.76 2.82 17.04
CA GLU A 29 4.79 1.91 17.67
C GLU A 29 3.43 1.97 16.96
N ILE A 30 2.95 3.16 16.59
CA ILE A 30 1.73 3.32 15.77
C ILE A 30 1.86 2.62 14.41
N PHE A 31 3.02 2.73 13.75
CA PHE A 31 3.28 2.03 12.50
C PHE A 31 3.22 0.51 12.69
N LEU A 32 3.88 -0.02 13.73
CA LEU A 32 3.91 -1.44 14.04
C LEU A 32 2.50 -2.00 14.31
N ASP A 33 1.68 -1.26 15.07
CA ASP A 33 0.29 -1.64 15.38
C ASP A 33 -0.61 -1.69 14.14
N GLN A 34 -0.27 -0.95 13.08
CA GLN A 34 -1.01 -0.97 11.81
C GLN A 34 -0.62 -2.14 10.90
N MET A 35 0.55 -2.76 11.09
CA MET A 35 1.05 -3.80 10.18
C MET A 35 0.10 -4.99 10.04
N PRO A 36 -0.47 -5.57 11.12
CA PRO A 36 -1.42 -6.67 11.00
C PRO A 36 -2.67 -6.29 10.20
N GLU A 37 -3.18 -5.06 10.36
CA GLU A 37 -4.33 -4.58 9.57
C GLU A 37 -4.03 -4.61 8.07
N PHE A 38 -2.81 -4.24 7.67
CA PHE A 38 -2.42 -4.20 6.27
C PHE A 38 -2.19 -5.60 5.71
N THR A 39 -1.39 -6.43 6.38
CA THR A 39 -1.07 -7.78 5.90
C THR A 39 -2.30 -8.67 5.85
N ASP A 40 -3.05 -8.73 6.95
CA ASP A 40 -4.25 -9.57 7.04
C ASP A 40 -5.32 -9.04 6.09
N GLY A 41 -5.46 -7.71 5.99
CA GLY A 41 -6.42 -7.10 5.10
C GLY A 41 -6.14 -7.39 3.61
N PHE A 42 -4.88 -7.46 3.19
CA PHE A 42 -4.51 -7.88 1.84
C PHE A 42 -4.82 -9.35 1.59
N ASP A 43 -4.45 -10.23 2.53
CA ASP A 43 -4.71 -11.67 2.43
C ASP A 43 -6.21 -11.97 2.34
N GLU A 44 -7.00 -11.34 3.20
CA GLU A 44 -8.46 -11.43 3.17
C GLU A 44 -9.03 -10.88 1.85
N GLY A 45 -8.53 -9.74 1.39
CA GLY A 45 -8.96 -9.14 0.13
C GLY A 45 -8.71 -10.05 -1.07
N ILE A 46 -7.56 -10.73 -1.11
CA ILE A 46 -7.23 -11.69 -2.17
C ILE A 46 -8.16 -12.91 -2.11
N ARG A 47 -8.31 -13.50 -0.91
CA ARG A 47 -9.16 -14.67 -0.69
C ARG A 47 -10.60 -14.42 -1.10
N ASP A 48 -11.13 -13.27 -0.72
CA ASP A 48 -12.54 -12.91 -0.91
C ASP A 48 -12.78 -12.17 -2.24
N LYS A 49 -11.71 -11.91 -3.02
CA LYS A 49 -11.72 -11.10 -4.25
C LYS A 49 -12.30 -9.69 -4.03
N ASP A 50 -12.08 -9.13 -2.83
CA ASP A 50 -12.50 -7.78 -2.49
C ASP A 50 -11.48 -6.75 -2.95
N TRP A 51 -11.57 -6.42 -4.24
CA TRP A 51 -10.68 -5.44 -4.87
C TRP A 51 -10.84 -4.03 -4.30
N VAL A 52 -12.01 -3.70 -3.74
CA VAL A 52 -12.25 -2.39 -3.13
C VAL A 52 -11.47 -2.30 -1.82
N LYS A 53 -11.50 -3.35 -1.01
CA LYS A 53 -10.70 -3.48 0.21
C LYS A 53 -9.21 -3.39 -0.08
N ILE A 54 -8.69 -4.13 -1.06
CA ILE A 54 -7.26 -4.08 -1.42
C ILE A 54 -6.86 -2.65 -1.82
N ALA A 55 -7.66 -1.98 -2.66
CA ALA A 55 -7.36 -0.60 -3.06
C ALA A 55 -7.34 0.36 -1.87
N ALA A 56 -8.27 0.21 -0.93
CA ALA A 56 -8.35 1.05 0.27
C ALA A 56 -7.15 0.84 1.21
N ILE A 57 -6.77 -0.42 1.45
CA ILE A 57 -5.61 -0.77 2.29
C ILE A 57 -4.33 -0.25 1.65
N ALA A 58 -4.13 -0.48 0.35
CA ALA A 58 -2.95 0.01 -0.35
C ALA A 58 -2.80 1.54 -0.26
N HIS A 59 -3.91 2.26 -0.39
CA HIS A 59 -3.94 3.71 -0.22
C HIS A 59 -3.55 4.15 1.21
N LYS A 60 -4.11 3.49 2.23
CA LYS A 60 -3.82 3.78 3.64
C LYS A 60 -2.36 3.47 3.99
N ALA A 61 -1.91 2.26 3.66
CA ALA A 61 -0.56 1.78 3.93
C ALA A 61 0.52 2.63 3.23
N LYS A 62 0.22 3.23 2.07
CA LYS A 62 1.17 4.08 1.35
C LYS A 62 1.78 5.17 2.24
N SER A 63 0.94 5.94 2.90
CA SER A 63 1.40 7.05 3.76
C SER A 63 2.14 6.55 5.00
N SER A 64 1.69 5.42 5.55
CA SER A 64 2.28 4.77 6.71
C SER A 64 3.72 4.32 6.43
N VAL A 65 3.96 3.59 5.33
CA VAL A 65 5.32 3.12 4.98
C VAL A 65 6.26 4.25 4.56
N MET A 66 5.75 5.28 3.86
CA MET A 66 6.56 6.45 3.49
C MET A 66 7.03 7.22 4.73
N SER A 67 6.24 7.25 5.80
CA SER A 67 6.65 7.91 7.05
C SER A 67 7.84 7.20 7.72
N MET A 68 8.07 5.92 7.41
CA MET A 68 9.24 5.15 7.85
C MET A 68 10.38 5.16 6.81
N GLY A 69 10.29 6.01 5.78
CA GLY A 69 11.32 6.13 4.75
C GLY A 69 11.25 5.11 3.61
N MET A 70 10.22 4.26 3.57
CA MET A 70 10.03 3.26 2.51
C MET A 70 9.42 3.87 1.23
N GLU A 71 10.11 4.84 0.64
CA GLU A 71 9.61 5.67 -0.46
C GLU A 71 9.25 4.86 -1.71
N GLU A 72 10.08 3.88 -2.09
CA GLU A 72 9.81 3.03 -3.27
C GLU A 72 8.56 2.17 -3.04
N LEU A 73 8.44 1.56 -1.86
CA LEU A 73 7.30 0.71 -1.49
C LEU A 73 5.99 1.52 -1.51
N GLY A 74 6.02 2.75 -0.99
CA GLY A 74 4.86 3.65 -0.99
C GLY A 74 4.50 4.18 -2.37
N ASN A 75 5.45 4.80 -3.07
CA ASN A 75 5.18 5.54 -4.29
C ASN A 75 5.00 4.64 -5.52
N ILE A 76 5.67 3.48 -5.54
CA ILE A 76 5.61 2.55 -6.66
C ILE A 76 4.68 1.38 -6.33
N ASP A 77 5.04 0.54 -5.37
CA ASP A 77 4.38 -0.76 -5.18
C ASP A 77 2.94 -0.61 -4.66
N LEU A 78 2.74 0.11 -3.56
CA LEU A 78 1.41 0.34 -2.99
C LEU A 78 0.53 1.16 -3.94
N LYS A 79 1.13 2.11 -4.67
CA LYS A 79 0.38 2.82 -5.71
C LYS A 79 0.02 1.91 -6.90
N ASN A 80 0.88 0.98 -7.28
CA ASN A 80 0.57 -0.04 -8.29
C ASN A 80 -0.59 -0.91 -7.81
N MET A 81 -0.50 -1.46 -6.60
CA MET A 81 -1.54 -2.29 -5.98
C MET A 81 -2.90 -1.58 -5.98
N GLU A 82 -2.95 -0.32 -5.55
CA GLU A 82 -4.18 0.48 -5.53
C GLU A 82 -4.84 0.55 -6.92
N LEU A 83 -4.05 0.86 -7.96
CA LEU A 83 -4.58 1.03 -9.32
C LEU A 83 -4.94 -0.31 -9.98
N LEU A 84 -4.14 -1.36 -9.74
CA LEU A 84 -4.42 -2.71 -10.23
C LEU A 84 -5.72 -3.24 -9.64
N ALA A 85 -5.93 -3.06 -8.33
CA ALA A 85 -7.16 -3.47 -7.66
C ALA A 85 -8.38 -2.72 -8.20
N LYS A 86 -8.28 -1.40 -8.42
CA LYS A 86 -9.35 -0.62 -9.10
C LYS A 86 -9.67 -1.14 -10.50
N GLN A 87 -8.65 -1.49 -11.28
CA GLN A 87 -8.85 -2.05 -12.61
C GLN A 87 -9.45 -3.46 -12.57
N LEU A 88 -9.05 -4.31 -11.61
CA LEU A 88 -9.64 -5.63 -11.39
C LEU A 88 -11.12 -5.52 -11.02
N ARG A 89 -11.50 -4.52 -10.21
CA ARG A 89 -12.92 -4.24 -9.94
C ARG A 89 -13.69 -3.87 -11.21
N ILE A 90 -13.12 -3.02 -12.07
CA ILE A 90 -13.74 -2.69 -13.36
C ILE A 90 -13.90 -3.95 -14.21
N ASN A 91 -12.87 -4.78 -14.31
CA ASN A 91 -12.89 -6.03 -15.09
C ASN A 91 -13.97 -6.99 -14.57
N GLU A 92 -14.09 -7.13 -13.24
CA GLU A 92 -15.13 -7.92 -12.61
C GLU A 92 -16.52 -7.41 -12.98
N LEU A 93 -16.77 -6.10 -12.85
CA LEU A 93 -18.06 -5.50 -13.18
C LEU A 93 -18.40 -5.65 -14.68
N LEU A 94 -17.43 -5.53 -15.58
CA LEU A 94 -17.61 -5.74 -17.02
C LEU A 94 -17.96 -7.19 -17.37
N SER A 95 -17.51 -8.15 -16.56
CA SER A 95 -17.81 -9.57 -16.78
C SER A 95 -19.21 -10.01 -16.32
N LYS A 96 -19.93 -9.16 -15.56
CA LYS A 96 -21.26 -9.48 -15.06
C LYS A 96 -22.31 -9.35 -16.16
N VAL A 97 -23.23 -10.33 -16.22
CA VAL A 97 -24.36 -10.35 -17.18
C VAL A 97 -25.27 -9.13 -17.00
N SER A 98 -25.43 -8.67 -15.76
CA SER A 98 -26.20 -7.47 -15.44
C SER A 98 -25.52 -6.70 -14.30
N VAL A 99 -25.46 -5.38 -14.44
CA VAL A 99 -24.98 -4.45 -13.42
C VAL A 99 -26.08 -3.46 -13.06
N THR A 100 -26.17 -3.11 -11.78
CA THR A 100 -27.07 -2.08 -11.25
C THR A 100 -26.61 -0.68 -11.67
N GLU A 101 -27.48 0.33 -11.58
CA GLU A 101 -27.07 1.72 -11.83
C GLU A 101 -25.95 2.18 -10.89
N ALA A 102 -26.01 1.80 -9.61
CA ALA A 102 -24.95 2.08 -8.64
C ALA A 102 -23.59 1.47 -9.08
N GLN A 103 -23.60 0.25 -9.62
CA GLN A 103 -22.38 -0.39 -10.14
C GLN A 103 -21.87 0.27 -11.43
N LYS A 104 -22.76 0.80 -12.27
CA LYS A 104 -22.35 1.58 -13.45
C LYS A 104 -21.71 2.90 -13.02
N GLU A 105 -22.28 3.58 -12.04
CA GLU A 105 -21.72 4.81 -11.47
C GLU A 105 -20.36 4.56 -10.81
N GLU A 106 -20.25 3.48 -10.02
CA GLU A 106 -18.98 3.01 -9.44
C GLU A 106 -17.93 2.80 -10.53
N MET A 107 -18.24 1.99 -11.54
CA MET A 107 -17.33 1.71 -12.65
C MET A 107 -16.90 2.99 -13.39
N ASN A 108 -17.83 3.91 -13.64
CA ASN A 108 -17.52 5.19 -14.28
C ASN A 108 -16.61 6.06 -13.42
N SER A 109 -16.82 6.06 -12.09
CA SER A 109 -15.95 6.77 -11.14
C SER A 109 -14.54 6.19 -11.15
N LEU A 110 -14.41 4.86 -11.10
CA LEU A 110 -13.13 4.16 -11.14
C LEU A 110 -12.38 4.43 -12.46
N LYS A 111 -13.08 4.41 -13.60
CA LYS A 111 -12.50 4.76 -14.91
C LYS A 111 -11.97 6.19 -14.93
N ARG A 112 -12.79 7.18 -14.51
CA ARG A 112 -12.33 8.58 -14.41
C ARG A 112 -11.12 8.75 -13.50
N ASN A 113 -11.07 8.00 -12.39
CA ASN A 113 -9.90 8.03 -11.51
C ASN A 113 -8.65 7.48 -12.21
N LEU A 114 -8.76 6.36 -12.93
CA LEU A 114 -7.64 5.81 -13.70
C LEU A 114 -7.22 6.73 -14.84
N ASP A 115 -8.17 7.29 -15.58
CA ASP A 115 -7.91 8.18 -16.72
C ASP A 115 -7.27 9.52 -16.31
N SER A 116 -7.23 9.84 -15.02
CA SER A 116 -6.51 11.01 -14.49
C SER A 116 -4.99 10.81 -14.44
N TYR A 117 -4.49 9.58 -14.63
CA TYR A 117 -3.06 9.27 -14.65
C TYR A 117 -2.49 9.35 -16.08
N PRO A 118 -1.16 9.54 -16.22
CA PRO A 118 -0.50 9.52 -17.53
C PRO A 118 -0.81 8.26 -18.35
N GLU A 119 -0.87 8.38 -19.67
CA GLU A 119 -1.26 7.29 -20.57
C GLU A 119 -0.41 6.02 -20.39
N GLU A 120 0.90 6.18 -20.20
CA GLU A 120 1.82 5.07 -19.93
C GLU A 120 1.45 4.28 -18.66
N ARG A 121 0.98 4.99 -17.62
CA ARG A 121 0.57 4.43 -16.35
C ARG A 121 -0.72 3.64 -16.52
N VAL A 122 -1.70 4.23 -17.21
CA VAL A 122 -2.97 3.58 -17.51
C VAL A 122 -2.74 2.32 -18.36
N SER A 123 -1.90 2.42 -19.39
CA SER A 123 -1.52 1.28 -20.25
C SER A 123 -0.88 0.15 -19.46
N TRP A 124 0.04 0.48 -18.53
CA TRP A 124 0.65 -0.51 -17.67
C TRP A 124 -0.38 -1.20 -16.77
N VAL A 125 -1.28 -0.44 -16.13
CA VAL A 125 -2.33 -1.00 -15.26
C VAL A 125 -3.24 -1.94 -16.05
N MET A 126 -3.71 -1.54 -17.23
CA MET A 126 -4.59 -2.38 -18.06
C MET A 126 -3.93 -3.71 -18.47
N LYS A 127 -2.61 -3.72 -18.73
CA LYS A 127 -1.86 -4.92 -19.11
C LYS A 127 -1.57 -5.86 -17.94
N ASN A 128 -1.45 -5.31 -16.73
CA ASN A 128 -0.95 -6.04 -15.56
C ASN A 128 -2.02 -6.29 -14.49
N ALA A 129 -3.27 -5.83 -14.68
CA ALA A 129 -4.38 -6.05 -13.76
C ALA A 129 -4.84 -7.51 -13.77
N ASN A 130 -4.06 -8.36 -13.10
CA ASN A 130 -4.32 -9.78 -12.90
C ASN A 130 -3.91 -10.19 -11.47
N LEU A 131 -4.38 -11.37 -11.05
CA LEU A 131 -4.18 -11.87 -9.69
C LEU A 131 -2.70 -12.16 -9.37
N GLU A 132 -1.94 -12.66 -10.35
CA GLU A 132 -0.52 -12.99 -10.19
C GLU A 132 0.31 -11.75 -9.86
N MET A 133 0.15 -10.67 -10.65
CA MET A 133 0.84 -9.40 -10.40
C MET A 133 0.44 -8.83 -9.04
N LEU A 134 -0.84 -8.83 -8.70
CA LEU A 134 -1.30 -8.28 -7.42
C LEU A 134 -0.73 -9.07 -6.23
N THR A 135 -0.75 -10.40 -6.32
CA THR A 135 -0.22 -11.30 -5.28
C THR A 135 1.28 -11.10 -5.10
N SER A 136 2.05 -11.01 -6.20
CA SER A 136 3.50 -10.78 -6.11
C SER A 136 3.87 -9.43 -5.49
N LEU A 137 3.06 -8.37 -5.72
CA LEU A 137 3.25 -7.09 -5.05
C LEU A 137 2.93 -7.16 -3.55
N ILE A 138 1.89 -7.91 -3.17
CA ILE A 138 1.55 -8.14 -1.75
C ILE A 138 2.67 -8.93 -1.07
N GLU A 139 3.18 -10.01 -1.69
CA GLU A 139 4.31 -10.79 -1.15
C GLU A 139 5.58 -9.93 -0.98
N LYS A 140 5.88 -9.06 -1.97
CA LYS A 140 6.96 -8.09 -1.89
C LYS A 140 6.74 -7.13 -0.71
N PHE A 141 5.53 -6.59 -0.57
CA PHE A 141 5.17 -5.70 0.54
C PHE A 141 5.37 -6.36 1.89
N THR A 142 4.84 -7.57 2.09
CA THR A 142 4.99 -8.32 3.34
C THR A 142 6.46 -8.55 3.66
N THR A 143 7.25 -9.01 2.68
CA THR A 143 8.68 -9.26 2.86
C THR A 143 9.47 -8.00 3.23
N VAL A 144 9.16 -6.85 2.63
CA VAL A 144 9.83 -5.59 2.95
C VAL A 144 9.42 -5.11 4.34
N CYS A 145 8.13 -5.19 4.67
CA CYS A 145 7.62 -4.76 5.97
C CYS A 145 8.19 -5.61 7.11
N GLU A 146 8.29 -6.94 6.97
CA GLU A 146 8.94 -7.81 7.97
C GLU A 146 10.37 -7.35 8.29
N LYS A 147 11.16 -7.03 7.26
CA LYS A 147 12.54 -6.57 7.43
C LYS A 147 12.62 -5.16 8.00
N ALA A 148 11.70 -4.28 7.62
CA ALA A 148 11.59 -2.94 8.20
C ALA A 148 11.21 -3.01 9.68
N VAL A 149 10.28 -3.88 10.06
CA VAL A 149 9.88 -4.15 11.45
C VAL A 149 11.08 -4.62 12.28
N ASP A 150 11.93 -5.50 11.74
CA ASP A 150 13.17 -5.93 12.41
C ASP A 150 14.15 -4.77 12.65
N GLU A 151 14.27 -3.84 11.70
CA GLU A 151 15.11 -2.64 11.84
C GLU A 151 14.52 -1.65 12.85
N LEU A 152 13.21 -1.38 12.77
CA LEU A 152 12.48 -0.49 13.67
C LEU A 152 12.53 -0.97 15.13
N ASN A 153 12.37 -2.28 15.37
CA ASN A 153 12.46 -2.86 16.71
C ASN A 153 13.86 -2.66 17.33
N LYS A 154 14.92 -2.71 16.51
CA LYS A 154 16.27 -2.40 16.99
C LYS A 154 16.38 -0.93 17.38
N VAL A 155 15.87 -0.02 16.55
CA VAL A 155 15.87 1.43 16.84
C VAL A 155 15.21 1.72 18.19
N ILE A 156 13.95 1.32 18.37
CA ILE A 156 13.17 1.68 19.56
C ILE A 156 13.70 1.02 20.84
N SER A 157 14.46 -0.08 20.72
CA SER A 157 15.14 -0.71 21.87
C SER A 157 16.29 0.14 22.44
N THR A 158 16.74 1.15 21.69
CA THR A 158 17.81 2.09 22.09
C THR A 158 17.29 3.42 22.65
N TYR A 159 15.97 3.59 22.69
CA TYR A 159 15.28 4.80 23.14
C TYR A 159 14.83 4.71 24.60
#